data_AF-C4R0I3-F1
#
_entry.id   AF-C4R0I3-F1
#
_cell.length_a   1.000
_cell.length_b   1.000
_cell.length_c   1.000
_cell.angle_alpha   90.00
_cell.angle_beta   90.00
_cell.angle_gamma   90.00
#
_symmetry.space_group_name_H-M   'P 1'
#
loop_
_entity.id
_entity.type
_entity.pdbx_description
1 polymer ?
#
loop_
_entity_poly.entity_id
_entity_poly.type
_entity_poly.pdbx_seq_one_letter_code
_entity_poly.pdbx_strand_id
1 'polypeptide(L)'
;MDIPKASVLLFFPLTLALGLVTRNLLLLFGALPTGGYLLDPSNLINGIFVGHAFEIFAALFGIVSYYTFQVYKMILPVSVDDKTNQKIISGQISKVVIITTWLIVTKVWFFGDSLFDRLQEHTGATCQYPEGLEKLIARNDNYSSCERAGGLWTGGFRASGHLFILTTVLGSLAFEWRSVFVKDPSFSRWGLIPTAIVMAFWILMFWVTSIFFHTVIEKVIGIAIALAFLSILYISKACAYVNIN
;
A
#
# COMPACT_ATOMS: atom_id res chain seq x y z
N MET A 1 10.62 -19.12 17.25
CA MET A 1 9.68 -18.11 17.77
C MET A 1 8.64 -17.88 16.69
N ASP A 2 7.43 -18.39 16.88
CA ASP A 2 6.37 -18.28 15.87
C ASP A 2 5.74 -16.89 15.93
N ILE A 3 6.07 -16.04 14.96
CA ILE A 3 5.41 -14.74 14.80
C ILE A 3 4.01 -15.01 14.22
N PRO A 4 2.87 -14.67 14.83
CA PRO A 4 1.56 -14.99 14.25
C PRO A 4 1.30 -14.23 12.94
N LYS A 5 0.60 -14.83 11.96
CA LYS A 5 0.21 -14.11 10.72
C LYS A 5 -0.66 -12.87 11.04
N ALA A 6 -1.48 -12.95 12.09
CA ALA A 6 -2.32 -11.85 12.54
C ALA A 6 -1.54 -10.63 13.04
N SER A 7 -0.30 -10.79 13.54
CA SER A 7 0.48 -9.64 14.02
C SER A 7 0.86 -8.68 12.90
N VAL A 8 1.03 -9.19 11.67
CA VAL A 8 1.29 -8.37 10.48
C VAL A 8 0.08 -7.47 10.18
N LEU A 9 -1.14 -7.99 10.31
CA LEU A 9 -2.35 -7.20 10.06
C LEU A 9 -2.62 -6.19 11.17
N LEU A 10 -2.38 -6.57 12.43
CA LEU A 10 -2.59 -5.70 13.60
C LEU A 10 -1.63 -4.50 13.63
N PHE A 11 -0.49 -4.60 12.95
CA PHE A 11 0.47 -3.49 12.84
C PHE A 11 -0.17 -2.21 12.29
N PHE A 12 -0.97 -2.31 11.23
CA PHE A 12 -1.55 -1.14 10.55
C PHE A 12 -2.57 -0.35 11.39
N PRO A 13 -3.60 -0.96 12.00
CA PRO A 13 -4.53 -0.22 12.85
C PRO A 13 -3.85 0.34 14.11
N LEU A 14 -2.84 -0.35 14.66
CA LEU A 14 -2.05 0.17 15.78
C LEU A 14 -1.21 1.38 15.38
N THR A 15 -0.50 1.32 14.25
CA THR A 15 0.28 2.46 13.74
C THR A 15 -0.62 3.64 13.39
N LEU A 16 -1.83 3.40 12.84
CA LEU A 16 -2.84 4.45 12.64
C LEU A 16 -3.27 5.08 13.96
N ALA A 17 -3.62 4.27 14.96
CA ALA A 17 -4.04 4.76 16.27
C ALA A 17 -2.95 5.62 16.92
N LEU A 18 -1.68 5.17 16.87
CA LEU A 18 -0.54 5.95 17.33
C LEU A 18 -0.40 7.28 16.58
N GLY A 19 -0.50 7.28 15.25
CA GLY A 19 -0.44 8.52 14.45
C GLY A 19 -1.59 9.49 14.79
N LEU A 20 -2.80 8.97 15.04
CA LEU A 20 -3.94 9.79 15.46
C LEU A 20 -3.75 10.35 16.88
N VAL A 21 -3.19 9.58 17.82
CA VAL A 21 -2.83 10.07 19.15
C VAL A 21 -1.80 11.19 19.03
N THR A 22 -0.73 10.99 18.24
CA THR A 22 0.29 12.01 17.99
C THR A 22 -0.32 13.28 17.39
N ARG A 23 -1.23 13.17 16.42
CA ARG A 23 -1.96 14.32 15.86
C ARG A 23 -2.71 15.11 16.93
N ASN A 24 -3.48 14.42 17.77
CA ASN A 24 -4.26 15.09 18.81
C ASN A 24 -3.37 15.75 19.87
N LEU A 25 -2.24 15.13 20.23
CA LEU A 25 -1.25 15.73 21.12
C LEU A 25 -0.63 16.98 20.50
N LEU A 26 -0.21 16.94 19.23
CA LEU A 26 0.35 18.10 18.53
C LEU A 26 -0.64 19.26 18.43
N LEU A 27 -1.92 18.96 18.18
CA LEU A 27 -2.99 19.95 18.20
C LEU A 27 -3.20 20.55 19.60
N LEU A 28 -3.19 19.72 20.65
CA LEU A 28 -3.35 20.15 22.03
C LEU A 28 -2.24 21.14 22.45
N PHE A 29 -1.01 20.90 22.03
CA PHE A 29 0.14 21.77 22.33
C PHE A 29 0.34 22.91 21.32
N GLY A 30 -0.54 23.07 20.31
CA GLY A 30 -0.38 24.09 19.27
C GLY A 30 0.90 23.92 18.44
N ALA A 31 1.50 22.73 18.43
CA ALA A 31 2.79 22.43 17.84
C ALA A 31 2.68 21.72 16.49
N LEU A 32 1.48 21.65 15.89
CA LEU A 32 1.26 20.97 14.62
C LEU A 32 1.92 21.76 13.47
N PRO A 33 2.94 21.20 12.79
CA PRO A 33 3.56 21.87 11.66
C PRO A 33 2.56 22.05 10.50
N THR A 34 2.52 23.24 9.92
CA THR A 34 1.73 23.55 8.71
C THR A 34 2.55 23.41 7.43
N GLY A 35 3.86 23.29 7.55
CA GLY A 35 4.79 23.14 6.42
C GLY A 35 6.09 22.48 6.86
N GLY A 36 6.79 21.91 5.89
CA GLY A 36 8.06 21.22 6.12
C GLY A 36 8.41 20.32 4.94
N TYR A 37 9.67 19.92 4.86
CA TYR A 37 10.19 19.12 3.75
C TYR A 37 9.39 17.82 3.54
N LEU A 38 8.99 17.14 4.61
CA LEU A 38 8.20 15.91 4.55
C LEU A 38 6.72 16.12 4.19
N LEU A 39 6.21 17.35 4.30
CA LEU A 39 4.82 17.71 3.99
C LEU A 39 4.67 18.24 2.57
N ASP A 40 5.77 18.70 1.96
CA ASP A 40 5.78 19.21 0.60
C ASP A 40 5.60 18.05 -0.40
N PRO A 41 4.54 18.03 -1.22
CA PRO A 41 4.31 16.97 -2.20
C PRO A 41 5.40 16.91 -3.29
N SER A 42 6.16 17.98 -3.50
CA SER A 42 7.22 18.06 -4.52
C SER A 42 8.60 17.63 -4.00
N ASN A 43 8.69 17.17 -2.74
CA ASN A 43 9.96 16.77 -2.17
C ASN A 43 10.55 15.52 -2.86
N LEU A 44 11.89 15.40 -2.84
CA LEU A 44 12.61 14.31 -3.51
C LEU A 44 12.21 12.92 -2.97
N ILE A 45 11.99 12.80 -1.66
CA ILE A 45 11.59 11.53 -1.03
C ILE A 45 10.24 11.10 -1.60
N ASN A 46 9.28 12.01 -1.71
CA ASN A 46 7.96 11.73 -2.28
C ASN A 46 8.08 11.37 -3.76
N GLY A 47 8.88 12.12 -4.52
CA GLY A 47 9.15 11.82 -5.94
C GLY A 47 9.69 10.40 -6.17
N ILE A 48 10.61 9.94 -5.33
CA ILE A 48 11.19 8.59 -5.45
C ILE A 48 10.26 7.52 -4.88
N PHE A 49 9.89 7.62 -3.61
CA PHE A 49 9.21 6.54 -2.89
C PHE A 49 7.72 6.42 -3.21
N VAL A 50 7.08 7.48 -3.71
CA VAL A 50 5.69 7.46 -4.19
C VAL A 50 5.65 7.39 -5.72
N GLY A 51 6.47 8.18 -6.41
CA GLY A 51 6.51 8.19 -7.88
C GLY A 51 6.95 6.86 -8.48
N HIS A 52 7.95 6.20 -7.88
CA HIS A 52 8.44 4.88 -8.32
C HIS A 52 8.06 3.74 -7.36
N ALA A 53 6.97 3.91 -6.62
CA ALA A 53 6.56 2.96 -5.58
C ALA A 53 6.36 1.54 -6.13
N PHE A 54 5.80 1.41 -7.34
CA PHE A 54 5.49 0.12 -7.96
C PHE A 54 6.74 -0.62 -8.41
N GLU A 55 7.69 0.09 -9.00
CA GLU A 55 8.97 -0.46 -9.45
C GLU A 55 9.82 -0.89 -8.25
N ILE A 56 9.88 -0.04 -7.21
CA ILE A 56 10.56 -0.36 -5.95
C ILE A 56 9.90 -1.58 -5.29
N PHE A 57 8.56 -1.62 -5.23
CA PHE A 57 7.84 -2.77 -4.70
C PHE A 57 8.15 -4.06 -5.47
N ALA A 58 8.09 -4.04 -6.80
CA ALA A 58 8.37 -5.21 -7.63
C ALA A 58 9.80 -5.72 -7.43
N ALA A 59 10.78 -4.81 -7.37
CA ALA A 59 12.18 -5.16 -7.11
C ALA A 59 12.36 -5.81 -5.74
N LEU A 60 11.80 -5.21 -4.68
CA LEU A 60 11.89 -5.75 -3.32
C LEU A 60 11.14 -7.07 -3.17
N PHE A 61 9.96 -7.20 -3.79
CA PHE A 61 9.20 -8.44 -3.78
C PHE A 61 9.97 -9.56 -4.50
N GLY A 62 10.65 -9.24 -5.61
CA GLY A 62 11.55 -10.16 -6.31
C GLY A 62 12.73 -10.60 -5.44
N ILE A 63 13.36 -9.67 -4.71
CA ILE A 63 14.44 -9.96 -3.76
C ILE A 63 13.94 -10.93 -2.67
N VAL A 64 12.83 -10.60 -1.99
CA VAL A 64 12.28 -11.46 -0.93
C VAL A 64 11.84 -12.82 -1.49
N SER A 65 11.29 -12.87 -2.71
CA SER A 65 10.90 -14.11 -3.39
C SER A 65 12.10 -14.99 -3.70
N TYR A 66 13.21 -14.40 -4.16
CA TYR A 66 14.48 -15.10 -4.38
C TYR A 66 14.98 -15.73 -3.07
N TYR A 67 15.00 -14.97 -1.98
CA TYR A 67 15.40 -15.49 -0.66
C TYR A 67 14.46 -16.57 -0.14
N THR A 68 13.15 -16.43 -0.38
CA THR A 68 12.15 -17.46 -0.07
C THR A 68 12.50 -18.77 -0.77
N PHE A 69 12.78 -18.71 -2.09
CA PHE A 69 13.17 -19.87 -2.87
C PHE A 69 14.46 -20.53 -2.36
N GLN A 70 15.48 -19.73 -2.01
CA GLN A 70 16.74 -20.26 -1.47
C GLN A 70 16.55 -20.99 -0.13
N VAL A 71 15.76 -20.42 0.79
CA VAL A 71 15.46 -21.06 2.08
C VAL A 71 14.69 -22.37 1.89
N TYR A 72 13.75 -22.43 0.94
CA TYR A 72 13.05 -23.68 0.63
C TYR A 72 13.99 -24.77 0.09
N LYS A 73 14.93 -24.41 -0.78
CA LYS A 73 15.95 -25.35 -1.28
C LYS A 73 16.91 -25.83 -0.19
N MET A 74 17.21 -25.01 0.80
CA MET A 74 18.08 -25.37 1.92
C MET A 74 17.43 -26.38 2.87
N ILE A 75 16.11 -26.28 3.08
CA ILE A 75 15.37 -27.12 4.04
C ILE A 75 14.94 -28.46 3.44
N LEU A 76 14.67 -28.52 2.13
CA LEU A 76 14.25 -29.75 1.47
C LEU A 76 15.49 -30.61 1.09
N PRO A 77 15.55 -31.90 1.47
CA PRO A 77 16.67 -32.76 1.13
C PRO A 77 16.78 -32.93 -0.40
N VAL A 78 18.04 -33.09 -0.84
CA VAL A 78 18.54 -33.10 -2.23
C VAL A 78 17.76 -34.03 -3.16
N SER A 79 16.63 -33.54 -3.67
CA SER A 79 15.97 -33.83 -4.97
C SER A 79 14.61 -33.14 -4.95
N VAL A 80 14.62 -31.81 -4.97
CA VAL A 80 13.36 -31.07 -5.12
C VAL A 80 12.79 -31.41 -6.50
N ASP A 81 11.75 -32.23 -6.55
CA ASP A 81 11.01 -32.57 -7.76
C ASP A 81 10.66 -31.28 -8.53
N ASP A 82 10.78 -31.30 -9.85
CA ASP A 82 10.55 -30.14 -10.72
C ASP A 82 9.14 -29.56 -10.48
N LYS A 83 8.18 -30.41 -10.12
CA LYS A 83 6.81 -30.00 -9.76
C LYS A 83 6.76 -29.15 -8.49
N THR A 84 7.63 -29.40 -7.52
CA THR A 84 7.69 -28.62 -6.27
C THR A 84 8.31 -27.25 -6.53
N ASN A 85 9.38 -27.18 -7.32
CA ASN A 85 9.96 -25.91 -7.76
C ASN A 85 8.95 -25.08 -8.56
N GLN A 86 8.25 -25.71 -9.51
CA GLN A 86 7.22 -25.06 -10.33
C GLN A 86 6.08 -24.52 -9.48
N LYS A 87 5.63 -25.28 -8.46
CA LYS A 87 4.61 -24.81 -7.51
C LYS A 87 5.06 -23.58 -6.74
N ILE A 88 6.26 -23.60 -6.15
CA ILE A 88 6.77 -22.46 -5.37
C ILE A 88 6.86 -21.20 -6.23
N ILE A 89 7.42 -21.33 -7.44
CA ILE A 89 7.56 -20.22 -8.39
C ILE A 89 6.17 -19.72 -8.83
N SER A 90 5.27 -20.63 -9.21
CA SER A 90 3.90 -20.29 -9.59
C SER A 90 3.14 -19.56 -8.47
N GLY A 91 3.33 -19.97 -7.22
CA GLY A 91 2.77 -19.29 -6.05
C GLY A 91 3.26 -17.86 -5.93
N GLN A 92 4.57 -17.63 -6.00
CA GLN A 92 5.15 -16.27 -5.89
C GLN A 92 4.75 -15.37 -7.07
N ILE A 93 4.72 -15.91 -8.30
CA ILE A 93 4.24 -15.19 -9.48
C ILE A 93 2.75 -14.83 -9.31
N SER A 94 1.93 -15.78 -8.84
CA SER A 94 0.50 -15.53 -8.62
C SER A 94 0.28 -14.40 -7.62
N LYS A 95 1.04 -14.36 -6.52
CA LYS A 95 0.95 -13.27 -5.53
C LYS A 95 1.27 -11.91 -6.15
N VAL A 96 2.41 -11.77 -6.82
CA VAL A 96 2.81 -10.47 -7.38
C VAL A 96 1.82 -10.01 -8.45
N VAL A 97 1.30 -10.93 -9.27
CA VAL A 97 0.24 -10.62 -10.25
C VAL A 97 -1.03 -10.18 -9.55
N ILE A 98 -1.54 -10.93 -8.56
CA ILE A 98 -2.76 -10.57 -7.83
C ILE A 98 -2.61 -9.21 -7.13
N ILE A 99 -1.49 -8.95 -6.47
CA ILE A 99 -1.22 -7.68 -5.77
C ILE A 99 -1.13 -6.53 -6.76
N THR A 100 -0.40 -6.71 -7.86
CA THR A 100 -0.22 -5.67 -8.88
C THR A 100 -1.56 -5.37 -9.57
N THR A 101 -2.31 -6.41 -9.93
CA THR A 101 -3.66 -6.26 -10.49
C THR A 101 -4.59 -5.56 -9.51
N TRP A 102 -4.58 -5.92 -8.22
CA TRP A 102 -5.38 -5.26 -7.19
C TRP A 102 -5.08 -3.76 -7.09
N LEU A 103 -3.78 -3.41 -7.06
CA LEU A 103 -3.35 -2.01 -7.02
C LEU A 103 -3.75 -1.28 -8.31
N ILE A 104 -3.49 -1.84 -9.49
CA ILE A 104 -3.83 -1.21 -10.77
C ILE A 104 -5.34 -1.05 -10.93
N VAL A 105 -6.15 -2.05 -10.60
CA VAL A 105 -7.62 -1.96 -10.72
C VAL A 105 -8.18 -0.90 -9.79
N THR A 106 -7.68 -0.83 -8.56
CA THR A 106 -8.17 0.13 -7.57
C THR A 106 -7.75 1.56 -7.89
N LYS A 107 -6.57 1.75 -8.52
CA LYS A 107 -5.93 3.07 -8.70
C LYS A 107 -5.86 3.59 -10.15
N VAL A 108 -5.83 2.72 -11.16
CA VAL A 108 -5.54 3.04 -12.58
C VAL A 108 -6.49 2.25 -13.51
N TRP A 109 -7.78 2.17 -13.18
CA TRP A 109 -8.75 1.34 -13.90
C TRP A 109 -8.64 1.47 -15.44
N PHE A 110 -8.50 0.34 -16.15
CA PHE A 110 -8.34 0.28 -17.62
C PHE A 110 -9.56 0.75 -18.47
N PHE A 111 -10.66 1.19 -17.86
CA PHE A 111 -11.96 1.49 -18.51
C PHE A 111 -12.59 2.80 -17.97
N GLY A 112 -11.77 3.79 -17.62
CA GLY A 112 -12.20 5.11 -17.14
C GLY A 112 -11.55 5.49 -15.82
N ASP A 113 -12.17 6.39 -15.06
CA ASP A 113 -11.63 6.86 -13.78
C ASP A 113 -11.53 5.72 -12.74
N SER A 114 -10.61 5.87 -11.79
CA SER A 114 -10.30 4.83 -10.80
C SER A 114 -11.50 4.51 -9.92
N LEU A 115 -11.47 3.36 -9.24
CA LEU A 115 -12.56 2.98 -8.32
C LEU A 115 -12.77 4.07 -7.25
N PHE A 116 -11.71 4.69 -6.78
CA PHE A 116 -11.79 5.79 -5.81
C PHE A 116 -12.37 7.07 -6.40
N ASP A 117 -12.09 7.39 -7.66
CA ASP A 117 -12.66 8.57 -8.32
C ASP A 117 -14.17 8.41 -8.50
N ARG A 118 -14.63 7.22 -8.92
CA ARG A 118 -16.05 6.88 -9.04
C ARG A 118 -16.77 6.88 -7.69
N LEU A 119 -16.12 6.38 -6.65
CA LEU A 119 -16.66 6.44 -5.28
C LEU A 119 -16.83 7.90 -4.84
N GLN A 120 -15.87 8.74 -5.19
CA GLN A 120 -15.90 10.16 -4.85
C GLN A 120 -17.01 10.90 -5.59
N GLU A 121 -17.21 10.64 -6.88
CA GLU A 121 -18.35 11.15 -7.66
C GLU A 121 -19.68 10.69 -7.06
N HIS A 122 -19.82 9.40 -6.75
CA HIS A 122 -21.05 8.85 -6.20
C HIS A 122 -21.39 9.40 -4.81
N THR A 123 -20.39 9.81 -4.05
CA THR A 123 -20.58 10.40 -2.71
C THR A 123 -20.82 11.91 -2.75
N GLY A 124 -21.02 12.48 -3.94
CA GLY A 124 -21.44 13.87 -4.13
C GLY A 124 -20.30 14.86 -4.29
N ALA A 125 -19.15 14.43 -4.81
CA ALA A 125 -18.12 15.38 -5.21
C ALA A 125 -18.50 16.12 -6.50
N THR A 126 -18.08 17.37 -6.59
CA THR A 126 -18.38 18.26 -7.71
C THR A 126 -17.13 19.04 -8.11
N CYS A 127 -16.96 19.27 -9.42
CA CYS A 127 -15.96 20.20 -9.91
C CYS A 127 -16.45 21.65 -9.73
N GLN A 128 -15.61 22.51 -9.15
CA GLN A 128 -15.82 23.95 -9.09
C GLN A 128 -14.83 24.64 -10.03
N TYR A 129 -15.33 25.46 -10.95
CA TYR A 129 -14.50 26.23 -11.86
C TYR A 129 -14.32 27.67 -11.35
N PRO A 130 -13.18 28.32 -11.66
CA PRO A 130 -13.06 29.77 -11.49
C PRO A 130 -14.15 30.52 -12.28
N GLU A 131 -14.64 31.64 -11.72
CA GLU A 131 -15.68 32.47 -12.34
C GLU A 131 -15.33 32.79 -13.82
N GLY A 132 -16.27 32.48 -14.74
CA GLY A 132 -16.14 32.75 -16.17
C GLY A 132 -15.81 31.54 -17.05
N LEU A 133 -15.28 30.44 -16.49
CA LEU A 133 -14.95 29.21 -17.23
C LEU A 133 -16.07 28.14 -17.17
N GLU A 134 -16.97 28.28 -16.20
CA GLU A 134 -18.03 27.33 -15.85
C GLU A 134 -19.02 27.02 -16.99
N LYS A 135 -19.30 27.99 -17.86
CA LYS A 135 -20.26 27.84 -18.98
C LYS A 135 -19.70 27.16 -20.23
N LEU A 136 -18.37 27.03 -20.35
CA LEU A 136 -17.73 26.44 -21.52
C LEU A 136 -17.42 24.94 -21.35
N ILE A 137 -17.40 24.44 -20.10
CA ILE A 137 -16.85 23.12 -19.75
C ILE A 137 -17.88 22.16 -19.14
N ALA A 138 -19.12 22.61 -18.86
CA ALA A 138 -20.17 21.86 -18.13
C ALA A 138 -20.71 20.56 -18.80
N ARG A 139 -19.85 19.61 -19.19
CA ARG A 139 -20.21 18.32 -19.78
C ARG A 139 -19.43 17.20 -19.11
N ASN A 140 -20.13 16.43 -18.25
CA ASN A 140 -19.66 15.17 -17.66
C ASN A 140 -18.24 15.25 -17.08
N ASP A 141 -18.04 16.17 -16.13
CA ASP A 141 -16.74 16.33 -15.48
C ASP A 141 -16.51 15.16 -14.52
N ASN A 142 -15.68 14.21 -14.96
CA ASN A 142 -15.00 13.30 -14.07
C ASN A 142 -13.83 14.01 -13.37
N TYR A 143 -13.33 13.42 -12.28
CA TYR A 143 -12.20 13.98 -11.52
C TYR A 143 -11.05 14.41 -12.44
N SER A 144 -10.67 13.52 -13.37
CA SER A 144 -9.51 13.72 -14.25
C SER A 144 -9.71 14.82 -15.30
N SER A 145 -10.93 15.09 -15.75
CA SER A 145 -11.21 16.21 -16.67
C SER A 145 -11.30 17.54 -15.94
N CYS A 146 -11.86 17.55 -14.72
CA CYS A 146 -11.88 18.73 -13.87
C CYS A 146 -10.46 19.23 -13.57
N GLU A 147 -9.58 18.33 -13.11
CA GLU A 147 -8.20 18.69 -12.75
C GLU A 147 -7.40 19.20 -13.97
N ARG A 148 -7.56 18.55 -15.14
CA ARG A 148 -6.91 18.99 -16.40
C ARG A 148 -7.42 20.35 -16.87
N ALA A 149 -8.69 20.65 -16.63
CA ALA A 149 -9.30 21.94 -16.96
C ALA A 149 -8.94 23.05 -15.95
N GLY A 150 -8.15 22.73 -14.91
CA GLY A 150 -7.79 23.68 -13.85
C GLY A 150 -8.94 23.94 -12.86
N GLY A 151 -9.95 23.07 -12.84
CA GLY A 151 -11.04 23.11 -11.87
C GLY A 151 -10.62 22.55 -10.51
N LEU A 152 -11.26 23.04 -9.46
CA LEU A 152 -11.07 22.57 -8.10
C LEU A 152 -12.10 21.49 -7.78
N TRP A 153 -11.65 20.27 -7.52
CA TRP A 153 -12.54 19.17 -7.15
C TRP A 153 -12.87 19.20 -5.65
N THR A 154 -14.10 19.54 -5.30
CA THR A 154 -14.54 19.71 -3.90
C THR A 154 -15.68 18.76 -3.54
N GLY A 155 -15.79 18.45 -2.24
CA GLY A 155 -16.82 17.55 -1.71
C GLY A 155 -16.53 16.06 -1.92
N GLY A 156 -17.56 15.26 -1.65
CA GLY A 156 -17.52 13.79 -1.65
C GLY A 156 -16.61 13.18 -0.59
N PHE A 157 -16.68 11.86 -0.48
CA PHE A 157 -15.84 11.06 0.41
C PHE A 157 -14.60 10.56 -0.35
N ARG A 158 -13.40 10.91 0.13
CA ARG A 158 -12.13 10.54 -0.51
C ARG A 158 -11.33 9.59 0.38
N ALA A 159 -11.52 8.28 0.17
CA ALA A 159 -10.72 7.27 0.86
C ALA A 159 -9.21 7.55 0.71
N SER A 160 -8.43 7.30 1.77
CA SER A 160 -6.98 7.58 1.74
C SER A 160 -6.25 6.57 0.86
N GLY A 161 -6.04 6.94 -0.40
CA GLY A 161 -5.29 6.12 -1.38
C GLY A 161 -3.85 5.85 -0.95
N HIS A 162 -3.19 6.81 -0.29
CA HIS A 162 -1.83 6.63 0.22
C HIS A 162 -1.77 5.56 1.32
N LEU A 163 -2.65 5.61 2.31
CA LEU A 163 -2.69 4.58 3.35
C LEU A 163 -3.11 3.22 2.79
N PHE A 164 -4.01 3.18 1.81
CA PHE A 164 -4.38 1.96 1.10
C PHE A 164 -3.17 1.32 0.38
N ILE A 165 -2.42 2.09 -0.42
CA ILE A 165 -1.24 1.60 -1.14
C ILE A 165 -0.17 1.16 -0.15
N LEU A 166 0.20 2.02 0.80
CA LEU A 166 1.23 1.74 1.80
C LEU A 166 0.89 0.49 2.60
N THR A 167 -0.35 0.32 3.05
CA THR A 167 -0.80 -0.89 3.74
C THR A 167 -0.64 -2.13 2.86
N THR A 168 -1.05 -2.05 1.59
CA THR A 168 -0.97 -3.17 0.65
C THR A 168 0.47 -3.59 0.38
N VAL A 169 1.37 -2.64 0.05
CA VAL A 169 2.76 -2.94 -0.29
C VAL A 169 3.58 -3.34 0.94
N LEU A 170 3.43 -2.63 2.07
CA LEU A 170 4.09 -2.99 3.33
C LEU A 170 3.60 -4.33 3.85
N GLY A 171 2.30 -4.58 3.81
CA GLY A 171 1.70 -5.81 4.31
C GLY A 171 2.17 -7.01 3.50
N SER A 172 2.15 -6.90 2.17
CA SER A 172 2.62 -7.97 1.29
C SER A 172 4.10 -8.28 1.51
N LEU A 173 4.97 -7.26 1.58
CA LEU A 173 6.39 -7.46 1.90
C LEU A 173 6.59 -8.04 3.30
N ALA A 174 5.84 -7.58 4.30
CA ALA A 174 5.94 -8.08 5.66
C ALA A 174 5.54 -9.56 5.76
N PHE A 175 4.54 -10.01 5.02
CA PHE A 175 4.16 -11.42 4.95
C PHE A 175 5.25 -12.29 4.31
N GLU A 176 5.80 -11.87 3.16
CA GLU A 176 6.90 -12.60 2.52
C GLU A 176 8.15 -12.60 3.39
N TRP A 177 8.52 -11.46 3.97
CA TRP A 177 9.64 -11.36 4.90
C TRP A 177 9.48 -12.32 6.06
N ARG A 178 8.33 -12.27 6.74
CA ARG A 178 8.01 -13.17 7.86
C ARG A 178 8.22 -14.63 7.47
N SER A 179 7.85 -15.02 6.24
CA SER A 179 7.99 -16.40 5.76
C SER A 179 9.45 -16.87 5.62
N VAL A 180 10.37 -15.94 5.32
CA VAL A 180 11.82 -16.17 5.28
C VAL A 180 12.39 -16.16 6.71
N PHE A 181 12.05 -15.14 7.50
CA PHE A 181 12.60 -14.93 8.84
C PHE A 181 12.27 -16.05 9.83
N VAL A 182 11.04 -16.59 9.78
CA VAL A 182 10.65 -17.72 10.66
C VAL A 182 11.45 -18.98 10.34
N LYS A 183 11.86 -19.17 9.09
CA LYS A 183 12.61 -20.35 8.63
C LYS A 183 14.11 -20.22 8.85
N ASP A 184 14.69 -19.07 8.50
CA ASP A 184 16.11 -18.77 8.73
C ASP A 184 16.33 -17.29 9.15
N PRO A 185 16.43 -17.02 10.46
CA PRO A 185 16.64 -15.68 10.98
C PRO A 185 18.01 -15.08 10.63
N SER A 186 19.05 -15.91 10.44
CA SER A 186 20.41 -15.44 10.17
C SER A 186 20.53 -14.96 8.74
N PHE A 187 20.05 -15.79 7.80
CA PHE A 187 20.05 -15.48 6.38
C PHE A 187 19.11 -14.30 6.06
N SER A 188 17.98 -14.20 6.75
CA SER A 188 17.05 -13.06 6.62
C SER A 188 17.68 -11.73 7.02
N ARG A 189 18.58 -11.68 8.02
CA ARG A 189 19.12 -10.41 8.54
C ARG A 189 20.03 -9.69 7.55
N TRP A 190 20.85 -10.42 6.80
CA TRP A 190 21.79 -9.81 5.86
C TRP A 190 21.21 -9.67 4.45
N GLY A 191 20.42 -10.65 4.00
CA GLY A 191 19.83 -10.63 2.67
C GLY A 191 18.72 -9.60 2.47
N LEU A 192 18.02 -9.20 3.55
CA LEU A 192 16.82 -8.35 3.46
C LEU A 192 17.03 -6.91 3.98
N ILE A 193 18.26 -6.50 4.30
CA ILE A 193 18.55 -5.12 4.77
C ILE A 193 17.97 -4.05 3.82
N PRO A 194 18.13 -4.14 2.48
CA PRO A 194 17.57 -3.14 1.58
C PRO A 194 16.04 -3.05 1.69
N THR A 195 15.37 -4.20 1.84
CA THR A 195 13.93 -4.26 2.07
C THR A 195 13.55 -3.59 3.38
N ALA A 196 14.33 -3.74 4.46
CA ALA A 196 14.03 -3.13 5.78
C ALA A 196 14.07 -1.61 5.69
N ILE A 197 15.10 -1.10 5.02
CA ILE A 197 15.31 0.34 4.88
C ILE A 197 14.11 0.96 4.16
N VAL A 198 13.71 0.38 3.03
CA VAL A 198 12.55 0.91 2.28
C VAL A 198 11.24 0.76 3.06
N MET A 199 11.04 -0.38 3.74
CA MET A 199 9.86 -0.56 4.59
C MET A 199 9.82 0.47 5.73
N ALA A 200 10.96 0.81 6.33
CA ALA A 200 11.03 1.86 7.36
C ALA A 200 10.65 3.23 6.80
N PHE A 201 11.10 3.58 5.59
CA PHE A 201 10.68 4.80 4.91
C PHE A 201 9.18 4.81 4.62
N TRP A 202 8.61 3.72 4.11
CA TRP A 202 7.17 3.62 3.86
C TRP A 202 6.34 3.65 5.16
N ILE A 203 6.85 3.10 6.26
CA ILE A 203 6.23 3.23 7.59
C ILE A 203 6.26 4.70 8.03
N LEU A 204 7.36 5.41 7.84
CA LEU A 204 7.44 6.85 8.12
C LEU A 204 6.39 7.62 7.29
N MET A 205 6.27 7.34 5.99
CA MET A 205 5.26 7.97 5.13
C MET A 205 3.83 7.64 5.57
N PHE A 206 3.57 6.41 6.00
CA PHE A 206 2.29 6.01 6.57
C PHE A 206 1.98 6.84 7.81
N TRP A 207 2.99 7.06 8.67
CA TRP A 207 2.83 7.83 9.91
C TRP A 207 2.58 9.31 9.63
N VAL A 208 3.34 9.91 8.71
CA VAL A 208 3.10 11.28 8.22
C VAL A 208 1.67 11.41 7.67
N THR A 209 1.23 10.45 6.86
CA THR A 209 -0.14 10.43 6.32
C THR A 209 -1.19 10.33 7.43
N SER A 210 -0.92 9.54 8.46
CA SER A 210 -1.80 9.36 9.62
C SER A 210 -1.94 10.64 10.45
N ILE A 211 -0.88 11.45 10.56
CA ILE A 211 -0.86 12.67 11.35
C ILE A 211 -1.50 13.85 10.60
N PHE A 212 -1.12 14.08 9.34
CA PHE A 212 -1.33 15.37 8.68
C PHE A 212 -2.48 15.42 7.67
N PHE A 213 -2.73 14.32 6.96
CA PHE A 213 -3.63 14.32 5.82
C PHE A 213 -4.92 13.57 6.12
N HIS A 214 -6.00 13.81 5.37
CA HIS A 214 -7.29 13.09 5.45
C HIS A 214 -8.04 13.13 6.80
N THR A 215 -9.35 12.90 6.74
CA THR A 215 -10.18 12.68 7.92
C THR A 215 -9.97 11.28 8.51
N VAL A 216 -10.43 11.06 9.76
CA VAL A 216 -10.28 9.75 10.42
C VAL A 216 -11.00 8.64 9.64
N ILE A 217 -12.21 8.91 9.14
CA ILE A 217 -13.02 7.93 8.41
C ILE A 217 -12.35 7.55 7.09
N GLU A 218 -11.81 8.52 6.35
CA GLU A 218 -11.08 8.29 5.10
C GLU A 218 -9.84 7.41 5.30
N LYS A 219 -9.14 7.57 6.42
CA LYS A 219 -7.98 6.74 6.79
C LYS A 219 -8.40 5.31 7.11
N VAL A 220 -9.44 5.17 7.94
CA VAL A 220 -9.96 3.85 8.38
C VAL A 220 -10.42 3.04 7.18
N ILE A 221 -11.16 3.65 6.25
CA ILE A 221 -11.65 2.94 5.06
C ILE A 221 -10.49 2.54 4.15
N GLY A 222 -9.52 3.43 3.91
CA GLY A 222 -8.35 3.10 3.08
C GLY A 222 -7.56 1.89 3.62
N ILE A 223 -7.34 1.83 4.93
CA ILE A 223 -6.65 0.71 5.58
C ILE A 223 -7.54 -0.53 5.61
N ALA A 224 -8.84 -0.40 5.91
CA ALA A 224 -9.75 -1.54 5.97
C ALA A 224 -9.83 -2.30 4.64
N ILE A 225 -9.90 -1.59 3.52
CA ILE A 225 -9.91 -2.17 2.17
C ILE A 225 -8.61 -2.96 1.92
N ALA A 226 -7.45 -2.38 2.26
CA ALA A 226 -6.16 -3.07 2.12
C ALA A 226 -6.03 -4.29 3.04
N LEU A 227 -6.48 -4.19 4.30
CA LEU A 227 -6.46 -5.29 5.26
C LEU A 227 -7.37 -6.44 4.84
N ALA A 228 -8.55 -6.15 4.29
CA ALA A 228 -9.45 -7.17 3.75
C ALA A 228 -8.76 -7.95 2.62
N PHE A 229 -8.15 -7.24 1.67
CA PHE A 229 -7.37 -7.84 0.59
C PHE A 229 -6.23 -8.72 1.12
N LEU A 230 -5.41 -8.21 2.05
CA LEU A 230 -4.31 -8.96 2.64
C LEU A 230 -4.79 -10.19 3.42
N SER A 231 -5.92 -10.09 4.12
CA SER A 231 -6.52 -11.21 4.85
C SER A 231 -6.96 -12.31 3.90
N ILE A 232 -7.57 -11.95 2.77
CA ILE A 232 -7.95 -12.90 1.73
C ILE A 232 -6.69 -13.55 1.15
N LEU A 233 -5.70 -12.76 0.75
CA LEU A 233 -4.52 -13.27 0.06
C LEU A 233 -3.62 -14.11 0.97
N TYR A 234 -3.39 -13.73 2.23
CA TYR A 234 -2.34 -14.32 3.10
C TYR A 234 -2.84 -15.18 4.26
N ILE A 235 -4.10 -15.04 4.67
CA ILE A 235 -4.67 -15.76 5.82
C ILE A 235 -5.76 -16.74 5.40
N SER A 236 -6.62 -16.35 4.45
CA SER A 236 -7.76 -17.18 4.08
C SER A 236 -7.34 -18.50 3.43
N LYS A 237 -8.13 -19.55 3.68
CA LYS A 237 -7.96 -20.83 2.99
C LYS A 237 -8.29 -20.76 1.50
N ALA A 238 -9.02 -19.73 1.06
CA ALA A 238 -9.39 -19.55 -0.35
C ALA A 238 -8.16 -19.36 -1.25
N CYS A 239 -7.09 -18.77 -0.72
CA CYS A 239 -5.80 -18.60 -1.42
C CYS A 239 -4.72 -19.57 -0.91
N ALA A 240 -5.09 -20.69 -0.26
CA ALA A 240 -4.13 -21.65 0.27
C ALA A 240 -3.21 -22.25 -0.81
N TYR A 241 -3.70 -22.38 -2.06
CA TYR A 241 -2.89 -22.88 -3.18
C TYR A 241 -1.78 -21.90 -3.60
N VAL A 242 -1.93 -20.61 -3.28
CA VAL A 242 -0.95 -19.55 -3.55
C VAL A 242 0.04 -19.42 -2.39
N ASN A 243 -0.42 -19.67 -1.16
CA ASN A 243 0.39 -19.66 0.05
C ASN A 243 0.95 -21.05 0.35
N ILE A 244 2.05 -21.39 -0.32
CA ILE A 244 2.83 -22.59 -0.04
C ILE A 244 3.66 -22.42 1.27
N ASN A 245 3.43 -21.32 2.02
CA ASN A 245 4.16 -20.86 3.21
C ASN A 245 3.40 -21.04 4.54
#